data_AF-A0A229UJ99-F1
#
_entry.id   AF-A0A229UJ99-F1
#
_cell.length_a   1.000
_cell.length_b   1.000
_cell.length_c   1.000
_cell.angle_alpha   90.00
_cell.angle_beta   90.00
_cell.angle_gamma   90.00
#
_symmetry.space_group_name_H-M   'P 1'
#
loop_
_entity.id
_entity.type
_entity.pdbx_description
1 polymer ?
#
loop_
_entity_poly.entity_id
_entity_poly.type
_entity_poly.pdbx_seq_one_letter_code
_entity_poly.pdbx_strand_id
1 'polypeptide(L)'
;MSVYQTEKEKHLQMVYKNNVVVAMDGSRMIVVHSKRSIKPLLPFEISEEVLKQWKQRDNRIAVTETSYKELFASAIHQADHKLEYIHDFNDIEFSEH
;
A
#
# COMPACT_ATOMS: atom_id res chain seq x y z
N MET A 1 25.41 12.56 -1.89
CA MET A 1 24.22 11.71 -2.13
C MET A 1 23.02 12.63 -2.21
N SER A 2 22.18 12.52 -3.24
CA SER A 2 20.99 13.35 -3.36
C SER A 2 19.91 12.84 -2.41
N VAL A 3 19.16 13.75 -1.79
CA VAL A 3 18.06 13.45 -0.85
C VAL A 3 17.11 12.38 -1.42
N TYR A 4 16.81 12.48 -2.72
CA TYR A 4 16.02 11.54 -3.52
C TYR A 4 16.49 10.09 -3.49
N GLN A 5 17.81 9.86 -3.45
CA GLN A 5 18.38 8.51 -3.47
C GLN A 5 18.14 7.81 -2.13
N THR A 6 18.27 8.55 -1.04
CA THR A 6 17.98 8.10 0.34
C THR A 6 16.50 7.75 0.55
N GLU A 7 15.58 8.50 -0.04
CA GLU A 7 14.13 8.26 0.10
C GLU A 7 13.70 7.00 -0.65
N LYS A 8 14.21 6.80 -1.88
CA LYS A 8 13.95 5.59 -2.66
C LYS A 8 14.45 4.33 -1.96
N GLU A 9 15.63 4.37 -1.35
CA GLU A 9 16.18 3.24 -0.60
C GLU A 9 15.35 2.92 0.65
N LYS A 10 14.92 3.94 1.40
CA LYS A 10 14.01 3.75 2.55
C LYS A 10 12.68 3.14 2.12
N HIS A 11 12.11 3.61 1.01
CA HIS A 11 10.87 3.06 0.45
C HIS A 11 11.04 1.58 0.06
N LEU A 12 12.10 1.25 -0.70
CA LEU A 12 12.38 -0.14 -1.07
C LEU A 12 12.55 -1.02 0.17
N GLN A 13 13.28 -0.55 1.19
CA GLN A 13 13.42 -1.29 2.44
C GLN A 13 12.07 -1.53 3.13
N MET A 14 11.16 -0.55 3.11
CA MET A 14 9.81 -0.68 3.67
C MET A 14 8.98 -1.72 2.90
N VAL A 15 9.01 -1.68 1.57
CA VAL A 15 8.34 -2.67 0.70
C VAL A 15 8.96 -4.07 0.88
N TYR A 16 10.27 -4.20 0.98
CA TYR A 16 10.93 -5.49 1.18
C TYR A 16 10.66 -6.10 2.55
N LYS A 17 10.63 -5.28 3.61
CA LYS A 17 10.44 -5.75 4.99
C LYS A 17 8.99 -6.05 5.33
N ASN A 18 8.01 -5.50 4.61
CA ASN A 18 6.61 -5.69 4.92
C ASN A 18 5.91 -6.53 3.84
N ASN A 19 4.89 -7.27 4.25
CA ASN A 19 4.00 -7.95 3.32
C ASN A 19 3.01 -6.97 2.74
N VAL A 20 2.61 -5.95 3.51
CA VAL A 20 1.67 -4.91 3.09
C VAL A 20 2.21 -3.55 3.50
N VAL A 21 2.08 -2.57 2.62
CA VAL A 21 2.37 -1.16 2.91
C VAL A 21 1.13 -0.33 2.61
N VAL A 22 0.70 0.43 3.61
CA VAL A 22 -0.44 1.34 3.53
C VAL A 22 0.06 2.77 3.70
N ALA A 23 -0.26 3.62 2.74
CA ALA A 23 -0.01 5.05 2.77
C ALA A 23 -1.26 5.78 3.29
N MET A 24 -1.07 6.66 4.27
CA MET A 24 -2.11 7.57 4.74
C MET A 24 -2.05 8.84 3.90
N ASP A 25 -3.11 9.13 3.13
CA ASP A 25 -3.25 10.37 2.38
C ASP A 25 -4.45 11.15 2.94
N GLY A 26 -4.19 11.92 4.00
CA GLY A 26 -5.23 12.53 4.82
C GLY A 26 -6.08 11.46 5.53
N SER A 27 -7.37 11.40 5.22
CA SER A 27 -8.29 10.38 5.75
C SER A 27 -8.33 9.09 4.93
N ARG A 28 -7.59 9.01 3.82
CA ARG A 28 -7.61 7.86 2.92
C ARG A 28 -6.50 6.89 3.28
N MET A 29 -6.81 5.60 3.31
CA MET A 29 -5.84 4.52 3.49
C MET A 29 -5.64 3.84 2.15
N ILE A 30 -4.46 4.02 1.56
CA ILE A 30 -4.15 3.48 0.25
C ILE A 30 -3.16 2.34 0.42
N VAL A 31 -3.54 1.13 0.02
CA VAL A 31 -2.64 -0.01 -0.06
C VAL A 31 -1.79 0.17 -1.30
N VAL A 32 -0.51 0.44 -1.08
CA VAL A 32 0.44 0.72 -2.17
C VAL A 32 1.29 -0.50 -2.54
N HIS A 33 1.33 -1.47 -1.65
CA HIS A 33 2.01 -2.73 -1.86
C HIS A 33 1.35 -3.82 -1.04
N SER A 34 1.15 -4.99 -1.65
CA SER A 34 0.80 -6.21 -0.96
C SER A 34 1.41 -7.41 -1.70
N LYS A 35 2.26 -8.18 -1.01
CA LYS A 35 2.97 -9.34 -1.59
C LYS A 35 2.08 -10.56 -1.78
N ARG A 36 1.07 -10.70 -0.93
CA ARG A 36 0.25 -11.90 -0.81
C ARG A 36 -1.13 -11.73 -1.43
N SER A 37 -1.48 -10.55 -1.93
CA SER A 37 -2.73 -10.34 -2.66
C SER A 37 -2.53 -10.66 -4.14
N ILE A 38 -3.45 -11.44 -4.69
CA ILE A 38 -3.60 -11.69 -6.13
C ILE A 38 -4.45 -10.58 -6.75
N LYS A 39 -5.45 -10.07 -6.02
CA LYS A 39 -6.24 -8.90 -6.40
C LYS A 39 -6.54 -8.02 -5.19
N PRO A 40 -6.62 -6.68 -5.36
CA PRO A 40 -6.30 -5.92 -6.57
C PRO A 40 -4.81 -5.94 -6.95
N LEU A 41 -4.53 -5.80 -8.26
CA LEU A 41 -3.17 -5.78 -8.82
C LEU A 41 -2.53 -4.38 -8.81
N LEU A 42 -3.37 -3.34 -8.74
CA LEU A 42 -2.96 -1.94 -8.66
C LEU A 42 -3.19 -1.41 -7.25
N PRO A 43 -2.54 -0.31 -6.85
CA PRO A 43 -2.87 0.37 -5.60
C PRO A 43 -4.36 0.68 -5.47
N PHE A 44 -4.90 0.53 -4.27
CA PHE A 44 -6.32 0.65 -3.98
C PHE A 44 -6.55 1.26 -2.61
N GLU A 45 -7.70 1.89 -2.42
CA GLU A 45 -8.11 2.46 -1.14
C GLU A 45 -8.87 1.40 -0.32
N ILE A 46 -8.69 1.40 1.00
CA ILE A 46 -9.35 0.48 1.92
C ILE A 46 -10.07 1.22 3.04
N SER A 47 -11.07 0.58 3.64
CA SER A 47 -11.68 1.03 4.90
C SER A 47 -10.81 0.70 6.13
N GLU A 48 -11.14 1.31 7.27
CA GLU A 48 -10.45 1.03 8.55
C GLU A 48 -10.70 -0.42 8.98
N GLU A 49 -11.89 -0.93 8.74
CA GLU A 49 -12.30 -2.31 9.02
C GLU A 49 -11.45 -3.30 8.22
N VAL A 50 -11.22 -3.04 6.93
CA VAL A 50 -10.37 -3.87 6.07
C VAL A 50 -8.94 -3.88 6.61
N LEU A 51 -8.39 -2.73 6.98
CA LEU A 51 -7.04 -2.65 7.58
C LEU A 51 -6.97 -3.45 8.89
N LYS A 52 -8.00 -3.36 9.73
CA LYS A 52 -8.06 -4.09 11.01
C LYS A 52 -8.08 -5.60 10.79
N GLN A 53 -8.90 -6.09 9.87
CA GLN A 53 -8.93 -7.52 9.51
C GLN A 53 -7.60 -7.97 8.91
N TRP A 54 -6.99 -7.14 8.08
CA TRP A 54 -5.69 -7.45 7.50
C TRP A 54 -4.60 -7.58 8.57
N LYS A 55 -4.55 -6.67 9.54
CA LYS A 55 -3.61 -6.75 10.68
C LYS A 55 -3.80 -8.00 11.55
N GLN A 56 -5.00 -8.59 11.55
CA GLN A 56 -5.26 -9.88 12.23
C GLN A 56 -4.75 -11.06 11.41
N ARG A 57 -4.81 -10.98 10.07
CA ARG A 57 -4.30 -12.00 9.15
C ARG A 57 -2.78 -11.97 8.98
N ASP A 58 -2.19 -10.78 8.90
CA ASP A 58 -0.77 -10.57 8.59
C ASP A 58 -0.11 -9.65 9.63
N ASN A 59 1.03 -10.08 10.16
CA ASN A 59 1.78 -9.36 11.18
C ASN A 59 2.83 -8.39 10.60
N ARG A 60 3.06 -8.40 9.28
CA ARG A 60 4.05 -7.56 8.58
C ARG A 60 3.36 -6.49 7.74
N ILE A 61 2.55 -5.67 8.39
CA ILE A 61 1.88 -4.52 7.77
C ILE A 61 2.55 -3.24 8.26
N ALA A 62 3.04 -2.43 7.32
CA ALA A 62 3.51 -1.08 7.61
C ALA A 62 2.45 -0.06 7.21
N VAL A 63 2.20 0.90 8.09
CA VAL A 63 1.41 2.11 7.81
C VAL A 63 2.37 3.29 7.85
N THR A 64 2.32 4.14 6.83
CA THR A 64 3.16 5.35 6.73
C THR A 64 2.31 6.60 6.53
N GLU A 65 2.75 7.71 7.11
CA GLU A 65 2.18 9.04 6.89
C GLU A 65 2.65 9.67 5.58
N THR A 66 3.62 9.05 4.90
CA THR A 66 4.05 9.49 3.57
C THR A 66 2.91 9.29 2.58
N SER A 67 2.59 10.34 1.84
CA SER A 67 1.49 10.30 0.87
C SER A 67 1.78 9.31 -0.26
N TYR A 68 0.72 8.75 -0.85
CA TYR A 68 0.85 7.85 -2.01
C TYR A 68 1.65 8.50 -3.15
N LYS A 69 1.40 9.80 -3.41
CA LYS A 69 2.10 10.56 -4.44
C LYS A 69 3.59 10.67 -4.19
N GLU A 70 4.03 10.85 -2.94
CA GLU A 70 5.46 10.93 -2.61
C GLU A 70 6.13 9.56 -2.71
N LEU A 71 5.44 8.49 -2.31
CA LEU A 71 5.96 7.12 -2.42
C LEU A 71 6.14 6.68 -3.89
N PHE A 72 5.32 7.19 -4.81
CA PHE A 72 5.30 6.78 -6.23
C PHE A 72 5.55 7.93 -7.22
N ALA A 73 6.09 9.08 -6.77
CA ALA A 73 6.32 10.30 -7.56
C ALA A 73 7.11 10.08 -8.86
N SER A 74 7.89 9.00 -8.94
CA SER A 74 8.74 8.66 -10.08
C SER A 74 8.29 7.42 -10.87
N ALA A 75 7.31 6.65 -10.37
CA ALA A 75 7.05 5.30 -10.88
C ALA A 75 5.83 5.19 -11.80
N ILE A 76 4.84 6.08 -11.71
CA ILE A 76 3.62 5.95 -12.52
C ILE A 76 3.10 7.34 -12.92
N HIS A 77 3.30 7.71 -14.20
CA HIS A 77 2.68 8.85 -14.86
C HIS A 77 1.17 8.67 -15.07
N GLN A 78 0.37 8.46 -14.02
CA GLN A 78 -1.09 8.45 -14.16
C GLN A 78 -1.74 9.19 -12.99
N ALA A 79 -1.92 10.49 -13.19
CA ALA A 79 -2.59 11.39 -12.26
C ALA A 79 -4.10 11.11 -12.10
N ASP A 80 -4.67 10.16 -12.88
CA ASP A 80 -6.12 9.94 -12.99
C ASP A 80 -6.57 8.48 -12.79
N HIS A 81 -5.72 7.60 -12.24
CA HIS A 81 -6.24 6.29 -11.87
C HIS A 81 -7.15 6.43 -10.64
N LYS A 82 -8.46 6.35 -10.87
CA LYS A 82 -9.46 6.20 -9.81
C LYS A 82 -9.11 4.93 -9.04
N LEU A 83 -8.57 5.09 -7.83
CA LEU A 83 -8.30 3.99 -6.94
C LEU A 83 -9.61 3.26 -6.67
N GLU A 84 -9.57 1.93 -6.80
CA GLU A 84 -10.68 1.08 -6.37
C GLU A 84 -10.81 1.20 -4.85
N TYR A 85 -12.04 1.34 -4.35
CA TYR A 85 -12.30 1.40 -2.93
C TYR A 85 -12.84 0.05 -2.44
N ILE A 86 -12.09 -0.59 -1.57
CA ILE A 86 -12.42 -1.87 -0.96
C ILE A 86 -12.90 -1.65 0.47
N HIS A 87 -14.14 -2.06 0.72
CA HIS A 87 -14.79 -1.94 2.02
C HIS A 87 -15.05 -3.29 2.69
N ASP A 88 -15.04 -4.39 1.93
CA ASP A 88 -15.07 -5.75 2.44
C ASP A 88 -13.69 -6.42 2.26
N PHE A 89 -13.19 -7.06 3.32
CA PHE A 89 -11.90 -7.74 3.29
C PHE A 89 -11.91 -8.96 2.35
N ASN A 90 -13.09 -9.55 2.12
CA ASN A 90 -13.27 -10.69 1.23
C ASN A 90 -13.10 -10.32 -0.25
N ASP A 91 -13.17 -9.03 -0.59
CA ASP A 91 -12.89 -8.55 -1.96
C ASP A 91 -11.39 -8.59 -2.30
N ILE A 92 -10.53 -8.84 -1.30
CA ILE A 92 -9.09 -9.02 -1.49
C ILE A 92 -8.81 -10.51 -1.67
N GLU A 93 -8.41 -10.89 -2.88
CA GLU A 93 -7.96 -12.26 -3.17
C GLU A 93 -6.51 -12.43 -2.72
N PHE A 94 -6.22 -13.48 -1.95
CA PHE A 94 -4.87 -13.78 -1.46
C PHE A 94 -4.31 -15.04 -2.10
N SER A 95 -3.00 -15.08 -2.33
CA SER A 95 -2.29 -16.31 -2.68
C SER A 95 -2.21 -17.19 -1.45
N GLU A 96 -2.89 -18.33 -1.48
CA GLU A 96 -2.74 -19.38 -0.46
C GLU A 96 -1.41 -20.11 -0.67
N HIS A 97 -0.37 -19.66 0.05
CA HIS A 97 0.90 -20.35 0.21
C HIS A 97 1.35 -20.30 1.67
#